data_AF-A0A161S811-F1
#
_entry.id   AF-A0A161S811-F1
#
_cell.length_a   1.000
_cell.length_b   1.000
_cell.length_c   1.000
_cell.angle_alpha   90.00
_cell.angle_beta   90.00
_cell.angle_gamma   90.00
#
_symmetry.space_group_name_H-M   'P 1'
#
loop_
_entity.id
_entity.type
_entity.pdbx_description
1 polymer ?
#
loop_
_entity_poly.entity_id
_entity_poly.type
_entity_poly.pdbx_seq_one_letter_code
_entity_poly.pdbx_strand_id
1 'polypeptide(L)'
;MRLEAGTIRRLDVAREVSPHGYFLTDGTQDVLLHYNEAIGEVKPGKQVEVFLFHDTEDRLAATMRKPLVTLGEVALLEVVDIHPRFGCFLEMGLGRHLLLPFKELPELKELRPEVGDRVFVVLAHDRQGRLVAKVAGEDQLKRLCFDAPASWRNTWVDARVYKPLQMGSFVVCDGGVVGFGVIGFIHASERTRLLRLGEQVKVRVTFVREDGNVNCSMRERKEVGRDTDSEKLLAFLKERPNQAMPYSDETPADLISQRFGMSKSAFKRAIGKLMKEGLVYQEGSWTYLKKEAASQPASE
;
A
#
# COMPACT_ATOMS: atom_id res chain seq x y z
N MET A 1 15.55 13.94 34.03
CA MET A 1 14.82 13.71 32.75
C MET A 1 13.48 13.10 33.12
N ARG A 2 12.37 13.46 32.47
CA ARG A 2 11.07 12.89 32.83
C ARG A 2 10.86 11.56 32.09
N LEU A 3 10.39 10.53 32.78
CA LEU A 3 9.96 9.28 32.15
C LEU A 3 8.69 9.56 31.32
N GLU A 4 8.72 9.17 30.05
CA GLU A 4 7.69 9.51 29.06
C GLU A 4 7.27 8.27 28.28
N ALA A 5 5.96 8.04 28.21
CA ALA A 5 5.38 6.93 27.45
C ALA A 5 5.69 7.08 25.95
N GLY A 6 6.00 5.97 25.29
CA GLY A 6 6.41 5.93 23.89
C GLY A 6 7.93 5.98 23.71
N THR A 7 8.72 6.00 24.78
CA THR A 7 10.18 6.10 24.70
C THR A 7 10.87 4.86 25.25
N ILE A 8 12.03 4.53 24.68
CA ILE A 8 12.92 3.49 25.20
C ILE A 8 13.88 4.14 26.21
N ARG A 9 14.02 3.53 27.38
CA ARG A 9 14.88 4.00 28.47
C ARG A 9 15.63 2.84 29.08
N ARG A 10 16.86 3.14 29.53
CA ARG A 10 17.65 2.22 30.34
C ARG A 10 17.48 2.63 31.81
N LEU A 11 16.92 1.74 32.61
CA LEU A 11 16.55 2.01 34.01
C LEU A 11 17.18 0.99 34.95
N ASP A 12 17.48 1.42 36.19
CA ASP A 12 18.00 0.55 37.24
C ASP A 12 16.87 -0.25 37.89
N VAL A 13 17.08 -1.54 38.10
CA VAL A 13 16.16 -2.40 38.84
C VAL A 13 16.34 -2.14 40.33
N ALA A 14 15.45 -1.35 40.93
CA ALA A 14 15.54 -0.96 42.33
C ALA A 14 15.20 -2.12 43.28
N ARG A 15 14.09 -2.82 43.01
CA ARG A 15 13.59 -3.92 43.83
C ARG A 15 12.65 -4.82 43.04
N GLU A 16 12.54 -6.06 43.50
CA GLU A 16 11.52 -7.01 43.07
C GLU A 16 10.42 -7.09 44.13
N VAL A 17 9.16 -7.05 43.70
CA VAL A 17 7.99 -7.11 44.58
C VAL A 17 7.02 -8.15 44.03
N SER A 18 7.02 -9.33 44.66
CA SER A 18 6.07 -10.40 44.35
C SER A 18 4.67 -10.05 44.89
N PRO A 19 3.58 -10.29 44.12
CA PRO A 19 3.52 -11.01 42.84
C PRO A 19 3.56 -10.11 41.59
N HIS A 20 3.89 -8.83 41.72
CA HIS A 20 3.69 -7.83 40.66
C HIS A 20 4.82 -7.78 39.62
N GLY A 21 6.08 -7.77 40.05
CA GLY A 21 7.22 -7.63 39.16
C GLY A 21 8.35 -6.78 39.74
N TYR A 22 9.06 -6.08 38.86
CA TYR A 22 10.23 -5.28 39.20
C TYR A 22 9.90 -3.79 39.16
N PHE A 23 10.33 -3.04 40.17
CA PHE A 23 10.30 -1.59 40.13
C PHE A 23 11.60 -1.08 39.54
N LEU A 24 11.49 -0.39 38.40
CA LEU A 24 12.60 0.25 37.70
C LEU A 24 12.62 1.73 38.04
N THR A 25 13.80 2.32 38.19
CA THR A 25 13.95 3.71 38.61
C THR A 25 14.96 4.46 37.76
N ASP A 26 14.74 5.76 37.60
CA ASP A 26 15.74 6.71 37.10
C ASP A 26 16.39 7.54 38.24
N GLY A 27 16.13 7.15 39.49
CA GLY A 27 16.55 7.85 40.70
C GLY A 27 15.56 8.92 41.17
N THR A 28 14.53 9.26 40.38
CA THR A 28 13.50 10.24 40.75
C THR A 28 12.09 9.65 40.76
N GLN A 29 11.79 8.76 39.81
CA GLN A 29 10.50 8.13 39.67
C GLN A 29 10.66 6.62 39.46
N ASP A 30 9.76 5.84 40.06
CA ASP A 30 9.68 4.41 39.86
C ASP A 30 8.58 4.04 38.84
N VAL A 31 8.84 3.03 38.00
CA VAL A 31 7.88 2.43 37.07
C VAL A 31 7.86 0.91 37.21
N LEU A 32 6.69 0.29 37.05
CA LEU A 32 6.55 -1.15 37.17
C LEU A 32 6.87 -1.87 35.85
N LEU A 33 7.78 -2.83 35.90
CA LEU A 33 7.96 -3.88 34.90
C LEU A 33 7.28 -5.15 35.42
N HIS A 34 6.08 -5.42 34.92
CA HIS A 34 5.35 -6.63 35.30
C HIS A 34 6.07 -7.89 34.81
N TYR A 35 5.97 -9.02 35.53
CA TYR A 35 6.66 -10.26 35.15
C TYR A 35 6.36 -10.70 33.70
N ASN A 36 5.10 -10.58 33.26
CA ASN A 36 4.66 -10.91 31.88
C ASN A 36 5.27 -10.02 30.77
N GLU A 37 5.88 -8.90 31.15
CA GLU A 37 6.52 -7.93 30.25
C GLU A 37 8.05 -8.02 30.31
N ALA A 38 8.61 -8.77 31.26
CA ALA A 38 10.04 -9.03 31.36
C ALA A 38 10.45 -10.10 30.34
N ILE A 39 11.62 -9.93 29.72
CA ILE A 39 12.22 -10.91 28.81
C ILE A 39 13.56 -11.35 29.39
N GLY A 40 13.66 -12.63 29.73
CA GLY A 40 14.85 -13.19 30.36
C GLY A 40 14.92 -12.93 31.86
N GLU A 41 16.11 -13.08 32.43
CA GLU A 41 16.35 -12.95 33.87
C GLU A 41 16.58 -11.47 34.23
N VAL A 42 15.80 -10.94 35.17
CA VAL A 42 15.93 -9.57 35.71
C VAL A 42 16.39 -9.66 37.16
N LYS A 43 17.41 -8.87 37.53
CA LYS A 43 17.99 -8.86 38.88
C LYS A 43 18.05 -7.45 39.45
N PRO A 44 17.67 -7.25 40.73
CA PRO A 44 17.93 -5.99 41.42
C PRO A 44 19.40 -5.56 41.33
N GLY A 45 19.63 -4.24 41.18
CA GLY A 45 20.95 -3.64 41.02
C GLY A 45 21.55 -3.74 39.61
N LYS A 46 20.79 -4.25 38.62
CA LYS A 46 21.18 -4.22 37.20
C LYS A 46 20.37 -3.19 36.43
N GLN A 47 20.88 -2.80 35.27
CA GLN A 47 20.17 -1.97 34.31
C GLN A 47 19.50 -2.81 33.23
N VAL A 48 18.28 -2.45 32.89
CA VAL A 48 17.51 -3.04 31.80
C VAL A 48 17.03 -1.95 30.85
N GLU A 49 16.98 -2.28 29.56
CA GLU A 49 16.37 -1.43 28.54
C GLU A 49 14.89 -1.79 28.41
N VAL A 50 14.02 -0.79 28.52
CA VAL A 50 12.58 -0.96 28.50
C VAL A 50 11.89 0.12 27.67
N PHE A 51 10.78 -0.25 27.05
CA PHE A 51 9.83 0.69 26.47
C PHE A 51 8.79 1.10 27.51
N LEU A 52 8.56 2.41 27.64
CA LEU A 52 7.59 2.98 28.55
C LEU A 52 6.23 3.14 27.89
N PHE A 53 5.15 2.79 28.56
CA PHE A 53 3.78 2.91 28.06
C PHE A 53 2.78 3.12 29.20
N HIS A 54 1.51 3.41 28.88
CA HIS A 54 0.43 3.48 29.87
C HIS A 54 -0.31 2.15 29.96
N ASP A 55 -0.40 1.58 31.17
CA ASP A 55 -1.18 0.36 31.43
C ASP A 55 -2.70 0.60 31.34
N THR A 56 -3.50 -0.42 31.63
CA THR A 56 -4.97 -0.32 31.60
C THR A 56 -5.55 0.59 32.68
N GLU A 57 -4.75 0.97 33.69
CA GLU A 57 -5.11 1.90 34.76
C GLU A 57 -4.51 3.30 34.52
N ASP A 58 -4.07 3.59 33.29
CA ASP A 58 -3.40 4.85 32.88
C ASP A 58 -2.13 5.17 33.69
N ARG A 59 -1.47 4.14 34.27
CA ARG A 59 -0.18 4.30 34.97
C ARG A 59 0.98 4.06 34.03
N LEU A 60 2.07 4.80 34.24
CA LEU A 60 3.30 4.56 33.51
C LEU A 60 3.91 3.21 33.93
N ALA A 61 4.08 2.33 32.95
CA ALA A 61 4.63 0.99 33.10
C ALA A 61 5.72 0.75 32.05
N ALA A 62 6.47 -0.34 32.23
CA ALA A 62 7.61 -0.72 31.41
C ALA A 62 7.43 -2.12 30.81
N THR A 63 7.97 -2.33 29.61
CA THR A 63 8.10 -3.65 28.98
C THR A 63 9.47 -3.81 28.35
N MET A 64 10.04 -5.02 28.42
CA MET A 64 11.28 -5.37 27.71
C MET A 64 11.01 -5.80 26.26
N ARG A 65 9.74 -5.93 25.85
CA ARG A 65 9.35 -6.19 24.46
C ARG A 65 9.76 -5.01 23.59
N LYS A 66 10.32 -5.30 22.42
CA LYS A 66 10.76 -4.27 21.47
C LYS A 66 9.56 -3.76 20.66
N PRO A 67 9.23 -2.47 20.75
CA PRO A 67 8.16 -1.89 19.94
C PRO A 67 8.60 -1.80 18.47
N LEU A 68 7.63 -1.77 17.55
CA LEU A 68 7.85 -1.47 16.13
C LEU A 68 7.97 0.03 15.83
N VAL A 69 7.61 0.89 16.81
CA VAL A 69 7.61 2.35 16.66
C VAL A 69 7.84 3.02 18.01
N THR A 70 8.59 4.12 18.04
CA THR A 70 8.72 4.98 19.22
C THR A 70 8.15 6.39 18.98
N LEU A 71 8.04 7.18 20.05
CA LEU A 71 7.31 8.45 20.05
C LEU A 71 7.88 9.41 19.00
N GLY A 72 7.02 9.91 18.12
CA GLY A 72 7.39 10.83 17.04
C GLY A 72 7.96 10.15 15.80
N GLU A 73 8.25 8.84 15.84
CA GLU A 73 8.72 8.10 14.67
C GLU A 73 7.57 7.66 13.77
N VAL A 74 7.86 7.58 12.47
CA VAL A 74 6.96 7.00 11.48
C VAL A 74 7.24 5.50 11.38
N ALA A 75 6.18 4.69 11.35
CA ALA A 75 6.28 3.27 11.08
C ALA A 75 5.16 2.81 10.14
N LEU A 76 5.40 1.69 9.45
CA LEU A 76 4.38 0.99 8.69
C LEU A 76 3.83 -0.15 9.55
N LEU A 77 2.61 0.01 10.06
CA LEU A 77 2.00 -0.95 10.99
C LEU A 77 0.80 -1.63 10.36
N GLU A 78 0.60 -2.91 10.69
CA GLU A 78 -0.50 -3.74 10.19
C GLU A 78 -1.77 -3.55 11.01
N VAL A 79 -2.91 -3.45 10.33
CA VAL A 79 -4.24 -3.43 10.95
C VAL A 79 -4.61 -4.85 11.35
N VAL A 80 -4.69 -5.10 12.66
CA VAL A 80 -5.01 -6.43 13.21
C VAL A 80 -6.46 -6.56 13.65
N ASP A 81 -7.12 -5.44 13.97
CA ASP A 81 -8.53 -5.41 14.35
C ASP A 81 -9.16 -4.05 14.04
N ILE A 82 -10.49 -4.01 13.92
CA ILE A 82 -11.27 -2.80 13.66
C ILE A 82 -12.46 -2.75 14.61
N HIS A 83 -12.46 -1.76 15.50
CA HIS A 83 -13.55 -1.57 16.44
C HIS A 83 -14.54 -0.49 15.94
N PRO A 84 -15.86 -0.78 15.88
CA PRO A 84 -16.87 0.10 15.29
C PRO A 84 -16.98 1.51 15.88
N ARG A 85 -16.52 1.72 17.12
CA ARG A 85 -16.58 3.03 17.81
C ARG A 85 -15.22 3.72 17.99
N PHE A 86 -14.12 2.99 17.91
CA PHE A 86 -12.80 3.56 18.23
C PHE A 86 -11.94 3.81 16.99
N GLY A 87 -11.86 2.84 16.08
CA GLY A 87 -11.03 2.91 14.88
C GLY A 87 -10.33 1.58 14.63
N CYS A 88 -9.15 1.65 14.01
CA CYS A 88 -8.31 0.50 13.73
C CYS A 88 -7.33 0.26 14.86
N PHE A 89 -7.04 -1.00 15.17
CA PHE A 89 -5.97 -1.41 16.07
C PHE A 89 -4.80 -1.94 15.25
N LEU A 90 -3.61 -1.41 15.54
CA LEU A 90 -2.39 -1.69 14.79
C LEU A 90 -1.43 -2.55 15.61
N GLU A 91 -0.80 -3.52 14.96
CA GLU A 91 0.31 -4.28 15.55
C GLU A 91 1.50 -3.35 15.78
N MET A 92 2.02 -3.33 17.01
CA MET A 92 3.10 -2.42 17.43
C MET A 92 4.28 -3.16 18.11
N GLY A 93 4.33 -4.49 18.06
CA GLY A 93 5.38 -5.35 18.61
C GLY A 93 5.27 -5.62 20.11
N LEU A 94 4.16 -5.18 20.74
CA LEU A 94 3.96 -5.30 22.18
C LEU A 94 2.79 -6.25 22.48
N GLY A 95 2.58 -6.59 23.75
CA GLY A 95 1.40 -7.36 24.18
C GLY A 95 0.06 -6.61 24.07
N ARG A 96 0.01 -5.52 23.29
CA ARG A 96 -1.12 -4.63 23.10
C ARG A 96 -1.05 -3.99 21.71
N HIS A 97 -2.19 -3.56 21.21
CA HIS A 97 -2.29 -2.87 19.92
C HIS A 97 -2.35 -1.35 20.08
N LEU A 98 -1.87 -0.64 19.07
CA LEU A 98 -1.93 0.82 18.99
C LEU A 98 -3.23 1.26 18.32
N LEU A 99 -3.99 2.13 18.98
CA LEU A 99 -5.23 2.67 18.41
C LEU A 99 -4.90 3.73 17.33
N LEU A 100 -5.40 3.52 16.12
CA LEU A 100 -5.58 4.53 15.08
C LEU A 100 -7.05 5.01 15.10
N PRO A 101 -7.34 6.18 15.70
CA PRO A 101 -8.72 6.58 15.96
C PRO A 101 -9.48 6.96 14.69
N PHE A 102 -10.82 6.82 14.70
CA PHE A 102 -11.66 7.16 13.54
C PHE A 102 -11.44 8.56 12.95
N LYS A 103 -11.07 9.54 13.78
CA LYS A 103 -10.79 10.91 13.33
C LYS A 103 -9.62 11.01 12.33
N GLU A 104 -8.73 10.01 12.34
CA GLU A 104 -7.58 9.92 11.45
C GLU A 104 -7.92 9.12 10.17
N LEU A 105 -9.07 8.44 10.13
CA LEU A 105 -9.47 7.62 9.00
C LEU A 105 -10.26 8.44 7.96
N PRO A 106 -10.25 8.03 6.68
CA PRO A 106 -11.08 8.65 5.66
C PRO A 106 -12.57 8.70 6.03
N GLU A 107 -13.22 9.81 5.67
CA GLU A 107 -14.65 10.03 5.94
C GLU A 107 -15.50 8.93 5.27
N LEU A 108 -15.23 8.66 3.99
CA LEU A 108 -15.87 7.60 3.23
C LEU A 108 -15.43 6.23 3.74
N LYS A 109 -16.41 5.42 4.19
CA LYS A 109 -16.16 4.11 4.81
C LYS A 109 -15.41 3.13 3.88
N GLU A 110 -15.72 3.16 2.58
CA GLU A 110 -15.06 2.33 1.57
C GLU A 110 -13.58 2.64 1.35
N LEU A 111 -13.11 3.81 1.80
CA LEU A 111 -11.70 4.21 1.74
C LEU A 111 -10.95 3.90 3.04
N ARG A 112 -11.62 3.33 4.05
CA ARG A 112 -10.97 2.96 5.31
C ARG A 112 -10.20 1.65 5.17
N PRO A 113 -9.13 1.46 5.97
CA PRO A 113 -8.37 0.23 5.95
C PRO A 113 -9.22 -1.00 6.34
N GLU A 114 -8.83 -2.15 5.82
CA GLU A 114 -9.31 -3.48 6.24
C GLU A 114 -8.26 -4.19 7.11
N VAL A 115 -8.66 -5.25 7.81
CA VAL A 115 -7.71 -6.10 8.54
C VAL A 115 -6.71 -6.71 7.56
N GLY A 116 -5.42 -6.66 7.91
CA GLY A 116 -4.29 -7.06 7.05
C GLY A 116 -3.72 -5.93 6.19
N ASP A 117 -4.43 -4.82 5.99
CA ASP A 117 -3.81 -3.63 5.39
C ASP A 117 -2.72 -3.09 6.33
N ARG A 118 -1.73 -2.38 5.77
CA ARG A 118 -0.71 -1.70 6.58
C ARG A 118 -0.77 -0.21 6.32
N VAL A 119 -0.66 0.59 7.37
CA VAL A 119 -0.83 2.04 7.31
C VAL A 119 0.44 2.72 7.84
N PHE A 120 0.89 3.74 7.13
CA PHE A 120 1.95 4.61 7.63
C PHE A 120 1.40 5.49 8.74
N VAL A 121 1.97 5.37 9.94
CA VAL A 121 1.52 6.11 11.11
C VAL A 121 2.67 6.70 11.88
N VAL A 122 2.38 7.72 12.67
CA VAL A 122 3.29 8.31 13.65
C VAL A 122 2.76 8.01 15.05
N LEU A 123 3.65 7.55 15.94
CA LEU A 123 3.29 7.38 17.34
C LEU A 123 3.21 8.76 18.01
N ALA A 124 2.06 9.05 18.62
CA ALA A 124 1.80 10.31 19.28
C ALA A 124 1.07 10.10 20.60
N HIS A 125 0.93 11.16 21.38
CA HIS A 125 0.00 11.20 22.51
C HIS A 125 -1.36 11.77 22.09
N ASP A 126 -2.41 11.27 22.73
CA ASP A 126 -3.69 11.94 22.77
C ASP A 126 -3.70 13.07 23.81
N ARG A 127 -4.85 13.73 24.00
CA ARG A 127 -5.00 14.83 24.97
C ARG A 127 -4.83 14.38 26.43
N GLN A 128 -4.93 13.09 26.70
CA GLN A 128 -4.80 12.48 28.03
C GLN A 128 -3.40 11.89 28.25
N GLY A 129 -2.49 11.99 27.27
CA GLY A 129 -1.13 11.44 27.34
C GLY A 129 -1.03 9.98 26.91
N ARG A 130 -2.11 9.34 26.46
CA ARG A 130 -2.09 7.94 26.02
C ARG A 130 -1.50 7.81 24.62
N LEU A 131 -0.86 6.68 24.36
CA LEU A 131 -0.27 6.38 23.05
C LEU A 131 -1.36 6.11 22.01
N VAL A 132 -1.29 6.84 20.89
CA VAL A 132 -2.19 6.71 19.74
C VAL A 132 -1.40 6.84 18.45
N ALA A 133 -1.90 6.21 17.38
CA ALA A 133 -1.40 6.40 16.03
C ALA A 133 -2.11 7.61 15.38
N LYS A 134 -1.34 8.37 14.60
CA LYS A 134 -1.85 9.34 13.62
C LYS A 134 -1.40 8.93 12.23
N VAL A 135 -2.22 9.15 11.20
CA VAL A 135 -1.78 8.85 9.82
C VAL A 135 -0.60 9.74 9.47
N ALA A 136 0.47 9.15 8.92
CA ALA A 136 1.66 9.90 8.53
C ALA A 136 1.35 10.79 7.32
N GLY A 137 1.70 12.07 7.45
CA GLY A 137 1.57 13.05 6.37
C GLY A 137 2.74 13.00 5.38
N GLU A 138 2.59 13.73 4.27
CA GLU A 138 3.61 13.82 3.23
C GLU A 138 4.94 14.39 3.77
N ASP A 139 4.90 15.43 4.60
CA ASP A 139 6.11 16.03 5.20
C ASP A 139 6.91 15.06 6.06
N GLN A 140 6.23 14.11 6.72
CA GLN A 140 6.85 13.09 7.56
C GLN A 140 7.42 11.96 6.68
N LEU A 141 6.67 11.52 5.67
CA LEU A 141 7.08 10.47 4.77
C LEU A 141 8.21 10.91 3.83
N LYS A 142 8.18 12.14 3.30
CA LYS A 142 9.19 12.65 2.37
C LYS A 142 10.60 12.71 2.99
N ARG A 143 10.70 12.86 4.32
CA ARG A 143 11.98 12.78 5.06
C ARG A 143 12.58 11.38 5.12
N LEU A 144 11.76 10.35 4.92
CA LEU A 144 12.15 8.94 5.00
C LEU A 144 12.21 8.28 3.61
N CYS A 145 11.51 8.87 2.65
CA CYS A 145 11.53 8.48 1.25
C CYS A 145 12.77 9.04 0.54
N PHE A 146 13.16 8.38 -0.54
CA PHE A 146 14.23 8.82 -1.42
C PHE A 146 13.68 9.26 -2.78
N ASP A 147 14.53 9.89 -3.58
CA ASP A 147 14.17 10.35 -4.91
C ASP A 147 14.26 9.22 -5.93
N ALA A 148 13.22 9.03 -6.74
CA ALA A 148 13.22 7.96 -7.73
C ALA A 148 14.32 8.14 -8.79
N PRO A 149 15.08 7.08 -9.13
CA PRO A 149 15.98 7.13 -10.26
C PRO A 149 15.19 7.19 -11.56
N ALA A 150 15.71 7.88 -12.58
CA ALA A 150 15.06 7.99 -13.90
C ALA A 150 14.72 6.63 -14.53
N SER A 151 15.47 5.58 -14.20
CA SER A 151 15.24 4.20 -14.62
C SER A 151 13.89 3.61 -14.22
N TRP A 152 13.22 4.16 -13.20
CA TRP A 152 11.88 3.72 -12.81
C TRP A 152 10.81 4.10 -13.82
N ARG A 153 11.10 5.02 -14.76
CA ARG A 153 10.12 5.40 -15.77
C ARG A 153 9.65 4.19 -16.57
N ASN A 154 8.34 4.00 -16.63
CA ASN A 154 7.63 2.88 -17.24
C ASN A 154 7.83 1.50 -16.59
N THR A 155 8.39 1.43 -15.38
CA THR A 155 8.42 0.18 -14.62
C THR A 155 7.17 0.02 -13.78
N TRP A 156 6.81 -1.23 -13.49
CA TRP A 156 5.77 -1.57 -12.54
C TRP A 156 6.38 -1.79 -11.16
N VAL A 157 5.79 -1.19 -10.15
CA VAL A 157 6.21 -1.27 -8.74
C VAL A 157 4.98 -1.50 -7.86
N ASP A 158 5.18 -2.17 -6.74
CA ASP A 158 4.17 -2.20 -5.69
C ASP A 158 4.19 -0.85 -4.96
N ALA A 159 3.00 -0.36 -4.61
CA ALA A 159 2.85 0.90 -3.92
C ALA A 159 1.76 0.78 -2.86
N ARG A 160 1.91 1.56 -1.79
CA ARG A 160 0.98 1.54 -0.67
C ARG A 160 0.33 2.90 -0.48
N VAL A 161 -0.99 2.92 -0.41
CA VAL A 161 -1.76 4.16 -0.31
C VAL A 161 -1.62 4.74 1.09
N TYR A 162 -1.10 5.97 1.20
CA TYR A 162 -1.03 6.69 2.48
C TYR A 162 -2.08 7.81 2.59
N LYS A 163 -2.62 8.29 1.46
CA LYS A 163 -3.67 9.31 1.46
C LYS A 163 -4.59 9.17 0.24
N PRO A 164 -5.79 8.60 0.40
CA PRO A 164 -6.79 8.56 -0.66
C PRO A 164 -7.53 9.90 -0.77
N LEU A 165 -7.69 10.42 -1.99
CA LEU A 165 -8.47 11.64 -2.28
C LEU A 165 -9.37 11.42 -3.50
N GLN A 166 -10.31 12.36 -3.69
CA GLN A 166 -11.18 12.37 -4.87
C GLN A 166 -10.37 12.60 -6.16
N MET A 167 -9.42 13.54 -6.14
CA MET A 167 -8.57 13.87 -7.30
C MET A 167 -7.52 12.79 -7.65
N GLY A 168 -7.26 11.85 -6.75
CA GLY A 168 -6.23 10.84 -6.93
C GLY A 168 -5.86 10.17 -5.61
N SER A 169 -4.89 9.27 -5.65
CA SER A 169 -4.37 8.60 -4.46
C SER A 169 -2.88 8.88 -4.34
N PHE A 170 -2.45 9.34 -3.18
CA PHE A 170 -1.02 9.39 -2.86
C PHE A 170 -0.57 8.05 -2.31
N VAL A 171 0.60 7.62 -2.77
CA VAL A 171 1.17 6.31 -2.47
C VAL A 171 2.65 6.44 -2.12
N VAL A 172 3.17 5.47 -1.37
CA VAL A 172 4.61 5.22 -1.27
C VAL A 172 4.90 4.01 -2.15
N CYS A 173 5.66 4.21 -3.22
CA CYS A 173 6.14 3.15 -4.10
C CYS A 173 7.31 2.43 -3.43
N ASP A 174 7.25 1.10 -3.40
CA ASP A 174 8.23 0.25 -2.72
C ASP A 174 9.62 0.40 -3.36
N GLY A 175 10.60 0.77 -2.54
CA GLY A 175 12.01 0.89 -2.92
C GLY A 175 12.82 -0.40 -2.76
N GLY A 176 12.18 -1.49 -2.33
CA GLY A 176 12.83 -2.75 -1.99
C GLY A 176 13.68 -2.61 -0.73
N VAL A 177 14.98 -2.91 -0.84
CA VAL A 177 15.92 -2.90 0.29
C VAL A 177 16.31 -1.47 0.72
N VAL A 178 15.94 -0.46 -0.08
CA VAL A 178 16.37 0.93 0.13
C VAL A 178 15.23 1.74 0.75
N GLY A 179 15.32 1.99 2.06
CA GLY A 179 14.51 2.98 2.77
C GLY A 179 12.98 2.72 2.76
N PHE A 180 12.19 3.77 3.00
CA PHE A 180 10.72 3.68 3.02
C PHE A 180 10.10 3.52 1.63
N GLY A 181 10.76 4.03 0.59
CA GLY A 181 10.25 4.06 -0.78
C GLY A 181 10.29 5.45 -1.41
N VAL A 182 9.46 5.64 -2.43
CA VAL A 182 9.34 6.90 -3.19
C VAL A 182 7.91 7.42 -3.11
N ILE A 183 7.73 8.71 -2.87
CA ILE A 183 6.40 9.34 -2.91
C ILE A 183 5.86 9.35 -4.34
N GLY A 184 4.66 8.81 -4.50
CA GLY A 184 3.96 8.70 -5.76
C GLY A 184 2.56 9.27 -5.72
N PHE A 185 2.05 9.66 -6.88
CA PHE A 185 0.68 10.13 -7.06
C PHE A 185 0.00 9.45 -8.24
N ILE A 186 -1.18 8.87 -7.99
CA ILE A 186 -2.04 8.27 -9.01
C ILE A 186 -3.23 9.21 -9.24
N HIS A 187 -3.24 9.91 -10.37
CA HIS A 187 -4.36 10.79 -10.72
C HIS A 187 -5.67 10.00 -10.91
N ALA A 188 -6.82 10.62 -10.65
CA ALA A 188 -8.13 9.95 -10.79
C ALA A 188 -8.35 9.32 -12.17
N SER A 189 -7.91 9.97 -13.25
CA SER A 189 -8.00 9.44 -14.63
C SER A 189 -7.09 8.24 -14.89
N GLU A 190 -6.12 7.98 -14.02
CA GLU A 190 -5.14 6.89 -14.13
C GLU A 190 -5.45 5.75 -13.14
N ARG A 191 -6.47 5.91 -12.29
CA ARG A 191 -6.99 4.87 -11.40
C ARG A 191 -8.06 4.01 -12.10
N THR A 192 -8.01 2.70 -11.92
CA THR A 192 -9.05 1.79 -12.42
C THR A 192 -10.21 1.64 -11.44
N ARG A 193 -9.97 1.86 -10.14
CA ARG A 193 -10.94 1.88 -9.05
C ARG A 193 -10.50 2.83 -7.93
N LEU A 194 -11.38 3.07 -6.97
CA LEU A 194 -10.99 3.72 -5.72
C LEU A 194 -10.03 2.83 -4.92
N LEU A 195 -9.11 3.47 -4.20
CA LEU A 195 -8.10 2.80 -3.39
C LEU A 195 -8.24 3.28 -1.95
N ARG A 196 -8.29 2.34 -1.02
CA ARG A 196 -8.45 2.63 0.42
C ARG A 196 -7.10 2.95 1.06
N LEU A 197 -7.15 3.58 2.23
CA LEU A 197 -5.96 3.84 3.05
C LEU A 197 -5.29 2.52 3.45
N GLY A 198 -3.97 2.43 3.25
CA GLY A 198 -3.16 1.27 3.61
C GLY A 198 -3.15 0.13 2.60
N GLU A 199 -3.96 0.22 1.55
CA GLU A 199 -4.03 -0.77 0.48
C GLU A 199 -2.69 -0.86 -0.27
N GLN A 200 -2.25 -2.08 -0.58
CA GLN A 200 -1.16 -2.32 -1.50
C GLN A 200 -1.70 -2.51 -2.93
N VAL A 201 -1.10 -1.81 -3.88
CA VAL A 201 -1.53 -1.78 -5.28
C VAL A 201 -0.31 -1.77 -6.19
N LYS A 202 -0.40 -2.51 -7.30
CA LYS A 202 0.63 -2.49 -8.34
C LYS A 202 0.38 -1.33 -9.31
N VAL A 203 1.39 -0.49 -9.51
CA VAL A 203 1.29 0.72 -10.36
C VAL A 203 2.48 0.86 -11.27
N ARG A 204 2.27 1.49 -12.43
CA ARG A 204 3.32 1.84 -13.37
C ARG A 204 3.74 3.28 -13.18
N VAL A 205 5.03 3.52 -13.03
CA VAL A 205 5.58 4.88 -12.98
C VAL A 205 5.52 5.48 -14.38
N THR A 206 4.76 6.56 -14.56
CA THR A 206 4.58 7.24 -15.86
C THR A 206 5.58 8.37 -16.06
N PHE A 207 5.96 9.03 -14.97
CA PHE A 207 6.86 10.17 -14.98
C PHE A 207 7.59 10.29 -13.65
N VAL A 208 8.90 10.55 -13.70
CA VAL A 208 9.73 10.93 -12.55
C VAL A 208 9.87 12.44 -12.60
N ARG A 209 9.45 13.13 -11.54
CA ARG A 209 9.45 14.58 -11.42
C ARG A 209 10.82 15.10 -10.95
N GLU A 210 11.03 16.40 -11.05
CA GLU A 210 12.29 17.06 -10.63
C GLU A 210 12.51 17.02 -9.11
N ASP A 211 11.43 16.95 -8.33
CA ASP A 211 11.45 16.80 -6.86
C ASP A 211 11.67 15.35 -6.40
N GLY A 212 12.00 14.44 -7.34
CA GLY A 212 12.21 13.02 -7.08
C GLY A 212 10.94 12.19 -6.89
N ASN A 213 9.76 12.84 -6.83
CA ASN A 213 8.48 12.15 -6.69
C ASN A 213 8.02 11.57 -8.04
N VAL A 214 7.07 10.64 -8.01
CA VAL A 214 6.61 9.95 -9.23
C VAL A 214 5.12 10.14 -9.51
N ASN A 215 4.78 10.27 -10.78
CA ASN A 215 3.41 10.05 -11.24
C ASN A 215 3.23 8.58 -11.60
N CYS A 216 2.09 8.03 -11.21
CA CYS A 216 1.79 6.62 -11.35
C CYS A 216 0.48 6.41 -12.10
N SER A 217 0.32 5.24 -12.72
CA SER A 217 -0.90 4.80 -13.37
C SER A 217 -1.17 3.34 -13.08
N MET A 218 -2.43 3.00 -12.85
CA MET A 218 -2.90 1.61 -12.77
C MET A 218 -3.21 1.04 -14.17
N ARG A 219 -3.17 1.89 -15.21
CA ARG A 219 -3.49 1.50 -16.58
C ARG A 219 -2.23 1.10 -17.34
N GLU A 220 -2.42 0.13 -18.23
CA GLU A 220 -1.41 -0.24 -19.20
C GLU A 220 -1.04 0.94 -20.11
N ARG A 221 0.16 0.87 -20.69
CA ARG A 221 0.64 1.87 -21.63
C ARG A 221 -0.23 1.81 -22.88
N LYS A 222 -0.60 2.97 -23.44
CA LYS A 222 -1.48 3.04 -24.63
C LYS A 222 -0.95 2.28 -25.86
N GLU A 223 0.35 2.05 -25.96
CA GLU A 223 0.97 1.26 -27.04
C GLU A 223 0.85 -0.23 -26.76
N VAL A 224 1.23 -0.68 -25.55
CA VAL A 224 1.04 -2.07 -25.12
C VAL A 224 -0.43 -2.46 -25.17
N GLY A 225 -1.34 -1.62 -24.68
CA GLY A 225 -2.78 -1.84 -24.80
C GLY A 225 -3.27 -2.02 -26.25
N ARG A 226 -2.64 -1.36 -27.22
CA ARG A 226 -2.96 -1.58 -28.65
C ARG A 226 -2.47 -2.94 -29.10
N ASP A 227 -1.30 -3.36 -28.64
CA ASP A 227 -0.72 -4.66 -28.95
C ASP A 227 -1.58 -5.78 -28.33
N THR A 228 -1.94 -5.68 -27.05
CA THR A 228 -2.85 -6.63 -26.39
C THR A 228 -4.25 -6.65 -27.00
N ASP A 229 -4.82 -5.51 -27.40
CA ASP A 229 -6.11 -5.48 -28.09
C ASP A 229 -6.04 -6.19 -29.46
N SER A 230 -4.96 -5.97 -30.22
CA SER A 230 -4.74 -6.65 -31.50
C SER A 230 -4.51 -8.16 -31.33
N GLU A 231 -3.74 -8.57 -30.33
CA GLU A 231 -3.48 -9.98 -30.02
C GLU A 231 -4.74 -10.70 -29.55
N LYS A 232 -5.55 -10.08 -28.68
CA LYS A 232 -6.85 -10.63 -28.22
C LYS A 232 -7.81 -10.85 -29.40
N LEU A 233 -7.90 -9.89 -30.31
CA LEU A 233 -8.74 -10.03 -31.51
C LEU A 233 -8.21 -11.11 -32.45
N LEU A 234 -6.89 -11.22 -32.61
CA LEU A 234 -6.27 -12.25 -33.43
C LEU A 234 -6.47 -13.65 -32.84
N ALA A 235 -6.30 -13.82 -31.53
CA ALA A 235 -6.57 -15.07 -30.82
C ALA A 235 -8.04 -15.48 -30.96
N PHE A 236 -8.97 -14.54 -30.74
CA PHE A 236 -10.40 -14.77 -30.92
C PHE A 236 -10.77 -15.21 -32.36
N LEU A 237 -10.09 -14.66 -33.37
CA LEU A 237 -10.26 -15.08 -34.77
C LEU A 237 -9.71 -16.49 -34.99
N LYS A 238 -8.53 -16.82 -34.47
CA LYS A 238 -7.88 -18.14 -34.61
C LYS A 238 -8.68 -19.26 -33.96
N GLU A 239 -9.37 -19.00 -32.85
CA GLU A 239 -10.19 -19.99 -32.14
C GLU A 239 -11.51 -20.35 -32.86
N ARG A 240 -11.92 -19.57 -33.86
CA ARG A 240 -13.18 -19.81 -34.56
C ARG A 240 -13.02 -20.83 -35.68
N PRO A 241 -14.01 -21.74 -35.89
CA PRO A 241 -13.95 -22.77 -36.93
C PRO A 241 -13.72 -22.22 -38.34
N ASN A 242 -14.29 -21.05 -38.64
CA ASN A 242 -14.19 -20.41 -39.95
C ASN A 242 -13.11 -19.31 -40.00
N GLN A 243 -12.32 -19.16 -38.93
CA GLN A 243 -11.31 -18.11 -38.76
C GLN A 243 -11.82 -16.70 -39.12
N ALA A 244 -13.10 -16.46 -38.86
CA ALA A 244 -13.83 -15.28 -39.25
C ALA A 244 -14.83 -14.87 -38.16
N MET A 245 -15.06 -13.57 -38.05
CA MET A 245 -16.03 -13.01 -37.11
C MET A 245 -16.96 -12.00 -37.78
N PRO A 246 -18.25 -11.95 -37.41
CA PRO A 246 -19.24 -11.01 -37.94
C PRO A 246 -19.12 -9.65 -37.25
N TYR A 247 -17.90 -9.15 -37.11
CA TYR A 247 -17.60 -7.86 -36.50
C TYR A 247 -16.59 -7.15 -37.38
N SER A 248 -16.92 -5.94 -37.82
CA SER A 248 -16.06 -5.07 -38.62
C SER A 248 -15.98 -3.67 -38.01
N ASP A 249 -15.29 -2.75 -38.69
CA ASP A 249 -15.21 -1.35 -38.25
C ASP A 249 -16.56 -0.61 -38.32
N GLU A 250 -17.53 -1.17 -39.03
CA GLU A 250 -18.92 -0.72 -39.11
C GLU A 250 -19.73 -1.13 -37.87
N THR A 251 -19.31 -2.16 -37.13
CA THR A 251 -20.07 -2.71 -36.00
C THR A 251 -20.41 -1.63 -34.95
N PRO A 252 -21.66 -1.58 -34.45
CA PRO A 252 -22.07 -0.66 -33.39
C PRO A 252 -21.22 -0.75 -32.12
N ALA A 253 -21.05 0.38 -31.43
CA ALA A 253 -20.10 0.51 -30.32
C ALA A 253 -20.50 -0.27 -29.06
N ASP A 254 -21.80 -0.34 -28.80
CA ASP A 254 -22.44 -1.15 -27.77
C ASP A 254 -22.12 -2.65 -27.93
N LEU A 255 -22.25 -3.18 -29.16
CA LEU A 255 -21.98 -4.58 -29.45
C LEU A 255 -20.49 -4.92 -29.31
N ILE A 256 -19.59 -4.02 -29.74
CA ILE A 256 -18.14 -4.18 -29.57
C ILE A 256 -17.76 -4.17 -28.08
N SER A 257 -18.32 -3.23 -27.32
CA SER A 257 -18.05 -3.11 -25.88
C SER A 257 -18.53 -4.34 -25.12
N GLN A 258 -19.73 -4.86 -25.45
CA GLN A 258 -20.28 -6.05 -24.80
C GLN A 258 -19.48 -7.31 -25.14
N ARG A 259 -19.03 -7.45 -26.40
CA ARG A 259 -18.37 -8.69 -26.86
C ARG A 259 -16.88 -8.76 -26.53
N PHE A 260 -16.19 -7.63 -26.61
CA PHE A 260 -14.72 -7.57 -26.53
C PHE A 260 -14.20 -6.75 -25.34
N GLY A 261 -15.09 -6.10 -24.57
CA GLY A 261 -14.68 -5.27 -23.44
C GLY A 261 -13.86 -4.04 -23.83
N MET A 262 -13.92 -3.60 -25.09
CA MET A 262 -13.15 -2.49 -25.63
C MET A 262 -14.05 -1.47 -26.34
N SER A 263 -13.59 -0.22 -26.46
CA SER A 263 -14.33 0.81 -27.18
C SER A 263 -14.25 0.63 -28.69
N LYS A 264 -15.23 1.15 -29.45
CA LYS A 264 -15.20 1.13 -30.93
C LYS A 264 -13.93 1.75 -31.52
N SER A 265 -13.39 2.79 -30.89
CA SER A 265 -12.13 3.40 -31.33
C SER A 265 -10.90 2.53 -31.03
N ALA A 266 -10.90 1.74 -29.96
CA ALA A 266 -9.87 0.73 -29.70
C ALA A 266 -9.95 -0.41 -30.71
N PHE A 267 -11.16 -0.93 -30.96
CA PHE A 267 -11.41 -1.98 -31.95
C PHE A 267 -10.96 -1.59 -33.36
N LYS A 268 -11.38 -0.41 -33.87
CA LYS A 268 -10.95 0.08 -35.20
C LYS A 268 -9.43 0.19 -35.32
N ARG A 269 -8.75 0.61 -34.24
CA ARG A 269 -7.28 0.73 -34.22
C ARG A 269 -6.61 -0.64 -34.21
N ALA A 270 -7.11 -1.59 -33.42
CA ALA A 270 -6.57 -2.95 -33.34
C ALA A 270 -6.73 -3.69 -34.68
N ILE A 271 -7.92 -3.62 -35.31
CA ILE A 271 -8.13 -4.17 -36.66
C ILE A 271 -7.26 -3.46 -37.71
N GLY A 272 -7.16 -2.12 -37.65
CA GLY A 272 -6.28 -1.36 -38.54
C GLY A 272 -4.81 -1.79 -38.46
N LYS A 273 -4.33 -2.10 -37.25
CA LYS A 273 -2.99 -2.66 -37.05
C LYS A 273 -2.85 -4.06 -37.68
N LEU A 274 -3.76 -4.98 -37.38
CA LEU A 274 -3.74 -6.35 -37.92
C LEU A 274 -3.83 -6.38 -39.45
N MET A 275 -4.60 -5.47 -40.07
CA MET A 275 -4.66 -5.33 -41.53
C MET A 275 -3.33 -4.79 -42.09
N LYS A 276 -2.70 -3.83 -41.42
CA LYS A 276 -1.39 -3.29 -41.82
C LYS A 276 -0.27 -4.34 -41.70
N GLU A 277 -0.37 -5.22 -40.71
CA GLU A 277 0.51 -6.39 -40.53
C GLU A 277 0.18 -7.56 -41.46
N GLY A 278 -0.89 -7.44 -42.27
CA GLY A 278 -1.27 -8.45 -43.26
C GLY A 278 -1.92 -9.70 -42.67
N LEU A 279 -2.30 -9.69 -41.39
CA LEU A 279 -2.83 -10.84 -40.67
C LEU A 279 -4.33 -11.06 -40.90
N VAL A 280 -5.09 -9.97 -41.11
CA VAL A 280 -6.55 -10.02 -41.31
C VAL A 280 -6.98 -9.13 -42.49
N TYR A 281 -8.16 -9.40 -43.04
CA TYR A 281 -8.84 -8.53 -43.99
C TYR A 281 -10.33 -8.42 -43.66
N GLN A 282 -10.98 -7.35 -44.12
CA GLN A 282 -12.42 -7.14 -43.92
C GLN A 282 -13.15 -7.21 -45.25
N GLU A 283 -14.31 -7.86 -45.24
CA GLU A 283 -15.22 -7.94 -46.38
C GLU A 283 -16.64 -7.69 -45.87
N GLY A 284 -17.16 -6.49 -46.12
CA GLY A 284 -18.42 -6.01 -45.53
C GLY A 284 -18.39 -5.99 -44.00
N SER A 285 -19.42 -6.56 -43.38
CA SER A 285 -19.54 -6.62 -41.91
C SER A 285 -18.75 -7.77 -41.26
N TRP A 286 -17.84 -8.40 -42.00
CA TRP A 286 -17.05 -9.54 -41.54
C TRP A 286 -15.55 -9.25 -41.56
N THR A 287 -14.84 -9.78 -40.56
CA THR A 287 -13.37 -9.80 -40.50
C THR A 287 -12.89 -11.24 -40.62
N TYR A 288 -11.91 -11.47 -41.49
CA TYR A 288 -11.35 -12.78 -41.81
C TYR A 288 -9.85 -12.83 -41.53
N LEU A 289 -9.35 -13.97 -41.07
CA LEU A 289 -7.91 -14.24 -40.99
C LEU A 289 -7.35 -14.54 -42.39
N LYS A 290 -6.19 -13.96 -42.74
CA LYS A 290 -5.53 -14.22 -44.02
C LYS A 290 -4.79 -15.57 -43.97
N LYS A 291 -4.93 -16.39 -45.03
CA LYS A 291 -4.38 -17.78 -45.07
C LYS A 291 -2.86 -17.88 -44.84
N GLU A 292 -2.07 -16.86 -45.15
CA GLU A 292 -0.61 -16.83 -44.90
C GLU A 292 -0.25 -16.66 -43.41
N ALA A 293 -1.17 -16.16 -42.58
CA ALA A 293 -0.99 -15.99 -41.13
C ALA A 293 -1.38 -17.23 -40.31
N ALA A 294 -2.02 -18.22 -40.95
CA ALA A 294 -2.42 -19.48 -40.31
C ALA A 294 -1.24 -20.45 -40.10
N SER A 295 -0.09 -20.22 -40.75
CA SER A 295 1.08 -21.10 -40.74
C SER A 295 2.26 -20.60 -39.89
N GLN A 296 2.12 -19.52 -39.12
CA GLN A 296 3.13 -19.14 -38.12
C GLN A 296 2.86 -19.89 -36.81
N PRO A 297 3.70 -20.87 -36.41
CA PRO A 297 3.58 -21.47 -35.09
C PRO A 297 3.92 -20.42 -34.03
N ALA A 298 3.28 -20.54 -32.87
CA ALA A 298 3.66 -19.78 -31.68
C ALA A 298 5.14 -20.07 -31.39
N SER A 299 5.98 -19.04 -31.51
CA SER A 299 7.35 -19.10 -31.02
C SER A 299 7.33 -19.19 -29.50
N GLU A 300 7.92 -20.27 -28.97
CA GLU A 300 8.29 -20.47 -27.56
C GLU A 300 9.10 -19.30 -26.98
#